data_AF-A0A1G0I9W4-F1
#
_entry.id   AF-A0A1G0I9W4-F1
#
_cell.length_a   1.000
_cell.length_b   1.000
_cell.length_c   1.000
_cell.angle_alpha   90.00
_cell.angle_beta   90.00
_cell.angle_gamma   90.00
#
_symmetry.space_group_name_H-M   'P 1'
#
loop_
_entity.id
_entity.type
_entity.pdbx_description
1 polymer ?
#
loop_
_entity_poly.entity_id
_entity_poly.type
_entity_poly.pdbx_seq_one_letter_code
_entity_poly.pdbx_strand_id
1 'polypeptide(L)'
;MRIFLLLLLAVAVLAVLANRAQAREPELVSKAVVDLDRYMGRWWVIGNIPYFAERGKIASADIYALRPDGKIDNVFVYRKAFDKPEKRMNALATVVPGSNNTRWKIAFFGGLLQADYLILEVAPDYSWALIGQPSGKLAWVFSREQRMDDAQFNALRDKFAAYGYQPADIKRVPQFPDQQQ
;
A
#
# COMPACT_ATOMS: atom_id res chain seq x y z
N MET A 1 -4.29 -3.71 59.42
CA MET A 1 -3.29 -4.54 58.72
C MET A 1 -3.83 -5.28 57.49
N ARG A 2 -5.04 -5.87 57.53
CA ARG A 2 -5.63 -6.60 56.38
C ARG A 2 -6.06 -5.74 55.19
N ILE A 3 -6.46 -4.49 55.41
CA ILE A 3 -6.92 -3.56 54.35
C ILE A 3 -5.73 -2.99 53.54
N PHE A 4 -4.56 -2.80 54.17
CA PHE A 4 -3.34 -2.37 53.48
C PHE A 4 -2.76 -3.46 52.55
N LEU A 5 -2.93 -4.75 52.89
CA LEU A 5 -2.51 -5.85 52.02
C LEU A 5 -3.36 -5.98 50.74
N LEU A 6 -4.65 -5.64 50.80
CA LEU A 6 -5.56 -5.73 49.64
C LEU A 6 -5.34 -4.58 48.63
N LEU A 7 -4.95 -3.39 49.10
CA LEU A 7 -4.60 -2.26 48.25
C LEU A 7 -3.25 -2.46 47.51
N LEU A 8 -2.27 -3.12 48.13
CA LEU A 8 -1.00 -3.47 47.49
C LEU A 8 -1.17 -4.55 46.40
N LEU A 9 -2.11 -5.48 46.58
CA LEU A 9 -2.41 -6.50 45.58
C LEU A 9 -3.13 -5.92 44.35
N ALA A 10 -3.98 -4.90 44.53
CA ALA A 10 -4.69 -4.22 43.44
C ALA A 10 -3.75 -3.38 42.55
N VAL A 11 -2.72 -2.74 43.12
CA VAL A 11 -1.71 -2.00 42.35
C VAL A 11 -0.79 -2.94 41.57
N ALA A 12 -0.48 -4.13 42.12
CA ALA A 12 0.33 -5.13 41.42
C ALA A 12 -0.38 -5.73 40.19
N VAL A 13 -1.71 -5.89 40.22
CA VAL A 13 -2.49 -6.41 39.08
C VAL A 13 -2.65 -5.35 37.97
N LEU A 14 -2.71 -4.06 38.32
CA LEU A 14 -2.77 -2.96 37.34
C LEU A 14 -1.43 -2.71 36.63
N ALA A 15 -0.29 -2.97 37.28
CA ALA A 15 1.02 -2.84 36.65
C ALA A 15 1.35 -3.97 35.65
N VAL A 16 0.76 -5.16 35.82
CA VAL A 16 0.96 -6.30 34.91
C VAL A 16 0.18 -6.16 33.60
N LEU A 17 -0.86 -5.33 33.56
CA LEU A 17 -1.64 -5.09 32.33
C LEU A 17 -1.06 -3.99 31.43
N ALA A 18 -0.12 -3.19 31.92
CA ALA A 18 0.47 -2.07 31.16
C ALA A 18 1.69 -2.46 30.32
N ASN A 19 2.22 -3.68 30.47
CA ASN A 19 3.41 -4.12 29.73
C ASN A 19 3.08 -5.17 28.67
N ARG A 20 1.98 -4.95 27.93
CA ARG A 20 1.95 -5.42 26.54
C ARG A 20 2.95 -4.54 25.80
N ALA A 21 4.21 -4.97 25.79
CA ALA A 21 5.11 -4.61 24.73
C ALA A 21 4.35 -4.95 23.45
N GLN A 22 3.77 -3.91 22.81
CA GLN A 22 3.22 -4.03 21.48
C GLN A 22 4.40 -4.54 20.67
N ALA A 23 4.42 -5.84 20.37
CA ALA A 23 5.44 -6.42 19.53
C ALA A 23 5.46 -5.52 18.29
N ARG A 24 6.55 -4.76 18.13
CA ARG A 24 6.72 -3.91 16.95
C ARG A 24 6.66 -4.90 15.81
N GLU A 25 5.60 -4.83 15.01
CA GLU A 25 5.50 -5.62 13.79
C GLU A 25 6.84 -5.44 13.05
N PRO A 26 7.49 -6.53 12.63
CA PRO A 26 8.78 -6.44 11.98
C PRO A 26 8.67 -5.41 10.85
N GLU A 27 9.58 -4.44 10.84
CA GLU A 27 9.53 -3.36 9.86
C GLU A 27 9.60 -3.98 8.47
N LEU A 28 8.60 -3.72 7.64
CA LEU A 28 8.61 -4.10 6.24
C LEU A 28 9.84 -3.51 5.56
N VAL A 29 10.80 -4.35 5.20
CA VAL A 29 12.05 -3.96 4.54
C VAL A 29 11.84 -4.03 3.03
N SER A 30 12.00 -2.90 2.34
CA SER A 30 12.05 -2.87 0.88
C SER A 30 13.31 -3.57 0.37
N LYS A 31 13.19 -4.28 -0.75
CA LYS A 31 14.34 -4.81 -1.50
C LYS A 31 14.69 -3.94 -2.72
N ALA A 32 14.00 -2.82 -2.89
CA ALA A 32 14.15 -1.94 -4.04
C ALA A 32 15.16 -0.81 -3.78
N VAL A 33 15.73 -0.30 -4.86
CA VAL A 33 16.34 1.03 -4.95
C VAL A 33 15.65 1.72 -6.11
N VAL A 34 15.05 2.88 -5.86
CA VAL A 34 14.12 3.51 -6.82
C VAL A 34 14.73 4.75 -7.44
N ASP A 35 15.00 4.69 -8.74
CA ASP A 35 15.10 5.87 -9.60
C ASP A 35 13.70 6.48 -9.77
N LEU A 36 13.51 7.72 -9.30
CA LEU A 36 12.22 8.41 -9.31
C LEU A 36 11.76 8.75 -10.72
N ASP A 37 12.65 9.21 -11.59
CA ASP A 37 12.31 9.62 -12.96
C ASP A 37 11.76 8.43 -13.75
N ARG A 38 12.39 7.26 -13.60
CA ARG A 38 11.91 6.01 -14.19
C ARG A 38 10.62 5.49 -13.55
N TYR A 39 10.33 5.86 -12.31
CA TYR A 39 9.11 5.45 -11.60
C TYR A 39 7.89 6.31 -11.96
N MET A 40 8.09 7.53 -12.47
CA MET A 40 7.00 8.43 -12.84
C MET A 40 6.12 7.87 -13.98
N GLY A 41 4.98 8.52 -14.22
CA GLY A 41 3.99 8.10 -15.19
C GLY A 41 2.94 7.17 -14.60
N ARG A 42 2.22 6.46 -15.49
CA ARG A 42 1.08 5.63 -15.11
C ARG A 42 1.51 4.24 -14.63
N TRP A 43 0.84 3.76 -13.60
CA TRP A 43 0.84 2.38 -13.14
C TRP A 43 -0.60 1.89 -13.01
N TRP A 44 -0.95 0.84 -13.76
CA TRP A 44 -2.22 0.15 -13.61
C TRP A 44 -2.22 -0.68 -12.34
N VAL A 45 -3.28 -0.56 -11.56
CA VAL A 45 -3.49 -1.38 -10.36
C VAL A 45 -4.08 -2.71 -10.81
N ILE A 46 -3.23 -3.74 -10.93
CA ILE A 46 -3.65 -5.07 -11.42
C ILE A 46 -4.25 -5.91 -10.29
N GLY A 47 -3.83 -5.68 -9.06
CA GLY A 47 -4.44 -6.28 -7.89
C GLY A 47 -4.17 -5.49 -6.62
N ASN A 48 -5.01 -5.71 -5.62
CA ASN A 48 -4.87 -5.11 -4.30
C ASN A 48 -5.46 -6.00 -3.20
N ILE A 49 -5.19 -5.67 -1.94
CA ILE A 49 -6.00 -6.15 -0.82
C ILE A 49 -7.25 -5.25 -0.74
N PRO A 50 -8.47 -5.74 -1.03
CA PRO A 50 -9.63 -4.86 -1.18
C PRO A 50 -10.10 -4.28 0.15
N TYR A 51 -10.08 -2.95 0.26
CA TYR A 51 -10.53 -2.21 1.44
C TYR A 51 -11.64 -1.22 1.11
N PHE A 52 -12.26 -0.61 2.13
CA PHE A 52 -13.50 0.17 1.98
C PHE A 52 -13.43 1.25 0.90
N ALA A 53 -12.27 1.91 0.71
CA ALA A 53 -12.15 3.00 -0.25
C ALA A 53 -11.96 2.51 -1.69
N GLU A 54 -11.38 1.34 -1.92
CA GLU A 54 -11.09 0.82 -3.27
C GLU A 54 -12.01 -0.32 -3.73
N ARG A 55 -12.81 -0.90 -2.83
CA ARG A 55 -13.76 -1.95 -3.19
C ARG A 55 -14.73 -1.47 -4.29
N GLY A 56 -14.86 -2.31 -5.33
CA GLY A 56 -15.72 -2.03 -6.48
C GLY A 56 -15.20 -0.92 -7.41
N LYS A 57 -13.92 -0.56 -7.31
CA LYS A 57 -13.24 0.27 -8.32
C LYS A 57 -12.57 -0.67 -9.33
N ILE A 58 -12.68 -0.32 -10.60
CA ILE A 58 -12.13 -1.06 -11.73
C ILE A 58 -11.44 -0.11 -12.70
N ALA A 59 -10.71 -0.64 -13.68
CA ALA A 59 -9.94 0.14 -14.65
C ALA A 59 -9.05 1.20 -13.95
N SER A 60 -8.48 0.83 -12.81
CA SER A 60 -7.80 1.79 -11.93
C SER A 60 -6.30 1.87 -12.19
N ALA A 61 -5.77 3.08 -12.01
CA ALA A 61 -4.34 3.37 -12.11
C ALA A 61 -3.95 4.51 -11.17
N ASP A 62 -2.69 4.53 -10.76
CA ASP A 62 -2.04 5.70 -10.18
C ASP A 62 -1.14 6.35 -11.23
N ILE A 63 -1.13 7.67 -11.27
CA ILE A 63 -0.32 8.45 -12.21
C ILE A 63 0.55 9.39 -11.39
N TYR A 64 1.87 9.22 -11.51
CA TYR A 64 2.85 9.99 -10.77
C TYR A 64 3.56 11.02 -11.64
N ALA A 65 3.75 12.23 -11.12
CA ALA A 65 4.59 13.25 -11.75
C ALA A 65 5.49 13.93 -10.71
N LEU A 66 6.80 13.89 -10.96
CA LEU A 66 7.79 14.53 -10.10
C LEU A 66 7.77 16.04 -10.33
N ARG A 67 7.71 16.80 -9.24
CA ARG A 67 7.70 18.26 -9.25
C ARG A 67 9.11 18.83 -9.05
N PRO A 68 9.36 20.08 -9.46
CA PRO A 68 10.62 20.78 -9.18
C PRO A 68 10.95 20.92 -7.68
N ASP A 69 9.94 20.91 -6.80
CA ASP A 69 10.11 20.99 -5.34
C ASP A 69 10.41 19.62 -4.69
N GLY A 70 10.59 18.56 -5.50
CA GLY A 70 10.88 17.20 -5.04
C GLY A 70 9.66 16.42 -4.53
N LYS A 71 8.47 17.02 -4.53
CA LYS A 71 7.21 16.30 -4.25
C LYS A 71 6.70 15.60 -5.50
N ILE A 72 5.77 14.68 -5.31
CA ILE A 72 5.21 13.88 -6.40
C ILE A 72 3.70 14.10 -6.41
N ASP A 73 3.17 14.59 -7.53
CA ASP A 73 1.74 14.52 -7.80
C ASP A 73 1.31 13.07 -7.95
N ASN A 74 0.29 12.65 -7.21
CA ASN A 74 -0.36 11.36 -7.39
C ASN A 74 -1.81 11.57 -7.82
N VAL A 75 -2.19 11.05 -8.99
CA VAL A 75 -3.57 11.04 -9.46
C VAL A 75 -4.04 9.59 -9.56
N PHE A 76 -4.88 9.19 -8.61
CA PHE A 76 -5.56 7.91 -8.66
C PHE A 76 -6.81 8.02 -9.54
N VAL A 77 -6.90 7.20 -10.59
CA VAL A 77 -8.03 7.13 -11.51
C VAL A 77 -8.75 5.79 -11.38
N TYR A 78 -10.06 5.78 -11.58
CA TYR A 78 -10.86 4.54 -11.54
C TYR A 78 -12.24 4.72 -12.18
N ARG A 79 -12.92 3.61 -12.45
CA ARG A 79 -14.35 3.57 -12.81
C ARG A 79 -15.15 2.76 -11.78
N LYS A 80 -16.45 3.00 -11.70
CA LYS A 80 -17.39 2.21 -10.89
C LYS A 80 -18.00 1.03 -11.67
N ALA A 81 -18.03 1.13 -12.99
CA ALA A 81 -18.28 0.04 -13.95
C ALA A 81 -17.73 0.49 -15.32
N PHE A 82 -17.53 -0.42 -16.27
CA PHE A 82 -16.86 -0.11 -17.54
C PHE A 82 -17.64 0.90 -18.40
N ASP A 83 -18.96 0.90 -18.27
CA ASP A 83 -19.89 1.84 -18.92
C ASP A 83 -20.04 3.19 -18.17
N LYS A 84 -19.43 3.34 -17.00
CA LYS A 84 -19.48 4.58 -16.19
C LYS A 84 -18.26 5.47 -16.44
N PRO A 85 -18.40 6.79 -16.29
CA PRO A 85 -17.27 7.70 -16.47
C PRO A 85 -16.15 7.43 -15.47
N GLU A 86 -14.93 7.79 -15.89
CA GLU A 86 -13.76 7.80 -15.02
C GLU A 86 -13.92 8.84 -13.91
N LYS A 87 -13.42 8.48 -12.72
CA LYS A 87 -13.30 9.33 -11.56
C LYS A 87 -11.83 9.48 -11.17
N ARG A 88 -11.50 10.60 -10.54
CA ARG A 88 -10.13 10.96 -10.17
C ARG A 88 -10.05 11.39 -8.72
N MET A 89 -8.92 11.09 -8.08
CA MET A 89 -8.59 11.54 -6.74
C MET A 89 -7.13 11.98 -6.71
N ASN A 90 -6.91 13.24 -6.36
CA ASN A 90 -5.57 13.82 -6.31
C ASN A 90 -4.98 13.69 -4.91
N ALA A 91 -3.69 13.45 -4.85
CA ALA A 91 -2.90 13.41 -3.63
C ALA A 91 -1.50 13.95 -3.89
N LEU A 92 -0.80 14.30 -2.81
CA LEU A 92 0.57 14.76 -2.86
C LEU A 92 1.45 13.76 -2.09
N ALA A 93 2.43 13.18 -2.77
CA ALA A 93 3.38 12.27 -2.17
C ALA A 93 4.70 12.99 -1.87
N THR A 94 5.30 12.64 -0.73
CA THR A 94 6.64 13.11 -0.32
C THR A 94 7.50 11.90 0.02
N VAL A 95 8.71 11.84 -0.55
CA VAL A 95 9.67 10.78 -0.27
C VAL A 95 10.24 10.96 1.13
N VAL A 96 10.30 9.87 1.91
CA VAL A 96 10.96 9.87 3.22
C VAL A 96 12.47 9.86 3.01
N PRO A 97 13.22 10.84 3.55
CA PRO A 97 14.68 10.90 3.40
C PRO A 97 15.38 9.63 3.89
N GLY A 98 16.45 9.24 3.20
CA GLY A 98 17.23 8.04 3.56
C GLY A 98 16.57 6.69 3.24
N SER A 99 15.38 6.67 2.62
CA SER A 99 14.66 5.44 2.27
C SER A 99 15.04 4.82 0.92
N ASN A 100 16.09 5.32 0.25
CA ASN A 100 16.41 4.97 -1.14
C ASN A 100 15.22 5.16 -2.10
N ASN A 101 14.43 6.21 -1.85
CA ASN A 101 13.20 6.56 -2.57
C ASN A 101 12.06 5.53 -2.48
N THR A 102 12.15 4.54 -1.59
CA THR A 102 11.16 3.46 -1.52
C THR A 102 9.95 3.78 -0.64
N ARG A 103 10.09 4.69 0.33
CA ARG A 103 9.03 5.01 1.31
C ARG A 103 8.50 6.42 1.08
N TRP A 104 7.20 6.54 0.83
CA TRP A 104 6.53 7.82 0.64
C TRP A 104 5.41 8.04 1.65
N LYS A 105 5.16 9.30 1.98
CA LYS A 105 3.96 9.77 2.68
C LYS A 105 3.02 10.40 1.67
N ILE A 106 1.83 9.83 1.52
CA ILE A 106 0.80 10.32 0.59
C ILE A 106 -0.24 11.11 1.39
N ALA A 107 -0.48 12.35 1.00
CA ALA A 107 -1.46 13.25 1.61
C ALA A 107 -2.65 13.47 0.67
N PHE A 108 -3.86 13.17 1.15
CA PHE A 108 -5.12 13.42 0.46
C PHE A 108 -5.85 14.62 1.09
N PHE A 109 -6.70 15.30 0.32
CA PHE A 109 -7.56 16.40 0.79
C PHE A 109 -6.80 17.48 1.58
N GLY A 110 -5.64 17.92 1.08
CA GLY A 110 -4.83 18.94 1.74
C GLY A 110 -4.14 18.48 3.03
N GLY A 111 -4.04 17.16 3.27
CA GLY A 111 -3.34 16.59 4.42
C GLY A 111 -4.26 16.04 5.51
N LEU A 112 -5.58 16.11 5.35
CA LEU A 112 -6.55 15.54 6.30
C LEU A 112 -6.41 14.02 6.45
N LEU A 113 -6.05 13.34 5.37
CA LEU A 113 -5.78 11.91 5.39
C LEU A 113 -4.37 11.65 4.87
N GLN A 114 -3.64 10.79 5.57
CA GLN A 114 -2.31 10.37 5.19
C GLN A 114 -2.25 8.85 5.03
N ALA A 115 -1.47 8.38 4.06
CA ALA A 115 -1.17 6.99 3.85
C ALA A 115 0.34 6.79 3.72
N ASP A 116 0.82 5.67 4.25
CA ASP A 116 2.16 5.19 3.99
C ASP A 116 2.17 4.36 2.72
N TYR A 117 3.18 4.60 1.88
CA TYR A 117 3.41 3.89 0.63
C TYR A 117 4.84 3.36 0.63
N LEU A 118 5.01 2.05 0.49
CA LEU A 118 6.31 1.40 0.46
C LEU A 118 6.43 0.57 -0.82
N ILE A 119 7.38 0.92 -1.67
CA ILE A 119 7.77 0.12 -2.84
C ILE A 119 8.59 -1.06 -2.31
N LEU A 120 8.02 -2.27 -2.31
CA LEU A 120 8.65 -3.48 -1.79
C LEU A 120 9.66 -4.05 -2.80
N GLU A 121 9.23 -4.15 -4.06
CA GLU A 121 10.03 -4.56 -5.21
C GLU A 121 9.60 -3.76 -6.43
N VAL A 122 10.53 -3.54 -7.35
CA VAL A 122 10.27 -3.01 -8.69
C VAL A 122 11.10 -3.80 -9.69
N ALA A 123 10.53 -4.12 -10.84
CA ALA A 123 11.26 -4.80 -11.91
C ALA A 123 12.46 -3.95 -12.37
N PRO A 124 13.61 -4.55 -12.77
CA PRO A 124 14.76 -3.77 -13.27
C PRO A 124 14.44 -2.87 -14.47
N ASP A 125 13.49 -3.29 -15.31
CA ASP A 125 12.96 -2.56 -16.46
C ASP A 125 11.75 -1.67 -16.12
N TYR A 126 11.30 -1.68 -14.86
CA TYR A 126 10.13 -0.96 -14.35
C TYR A 126 8.80 -1.42 -14.96
N SER A 127 8.70 -2.65 -15.48
CA SER A 127 7.44 -3.16 -16.04
C SER A 127 6.36 -3.40 -14.97
N TRP A 128 6.75 -3.77 -13.75
CA TRP A 128 5.87 -4.04 -12.61
C TRP A 128 6.48 -3.51 -11.30
N ALA A 129 5.63 -3.26 -10.30
CA ALA A 129 6.04 -2.91 -8.95
C ALA A 129 5.11 -3.56 -7.91
N LEU A 130 5.66 -3.91 -6.76
CA LEU A 130 4.91 -4.41 -5.60
C LEU A 130 4.92 -3.34 -4.52
N ILE A 131 3.74 -2.92 -4.09
CA ILE A 131 3.56 -1.86 -3.11
C ILE A 131 2.96 -2.47 -1.86
N GLY A 132 3.46 -2.08 -0.70
CA GLY A 132 2.91 -2.42 0.60
C GLY A 132 2.62 -1.19 1.44
N GLN A 133 1.69 -1.33 2.38
CA GLN A 133 1.60 -0.45 3.53
C GLN A 133 2.39 -1.07 4.70
N PRO A 134 3.25 -0.31 5.42
CA PRO A 134 4.06 -0.78 6.55
C PRO A 134 3.31 -1.51 7.68
N SER A 135 1.99 -1.36 7.77
CA SER A 135 1.14 -2.08 8.73
C SER A 135 0.76 -3.50 8.28
N GLY A 136 1.20 -3.95 7.09
CA GLY A 136 0.82 -5.25 6.51
C GLY A 136 -0.64 -5.36 6.05
N LYS A 137 -1.45 -4.30 6.17
CA LYS A 137 -2.89 -4.37 5.91
C LYS A 137 -3.30 -4.17 4.47
N LEU A 138 -2.49 -3.44 3.70
CA LEU A 138 -2.77 -3.10 2.31
C LEU A 138 -1.55 -3.39 1.46
N ALA A 139 -1.80 -3.89 0.25
CA ALA A 139 -0.80 -4.21 -0.75
C ALA A 139 -1.40 -4.04 -2.15
N TRP A 140 -0.54 -3.76 -3.13
CA TRP A 140 -0.93 -3.58 -4.53
C TRP A 140 0.10 -4.17 -5.49
N VAL A 141 -0.40 -4.80 -6.56
CA VAL A 141 0.38 -5.19 -7.75
C VAL A 141 0.18 -4.12 -8.81
N PHE A 142 1.26 -3.44 -9.18
CA PHE A 142 1.26 -2.41 -10.21
C PHE A 142 1.91 -2.92 -11.50
N SER A 143 1.44 -2.43 -12.64
CA SER A 143 1.97 -2.75 -13.97
C SER A 143 2.01 -1.52 -14.88
N ARG A 144 2.99 -1.43 -15.77
CA ARG A 144 3.00 -0.42 -16.86
C ARG A 144 2.00 -0.74 -17.95
N GLU A 145 1.75 -2.03 -18.18
CA GLU A 145 0.73 -2.50 -19.11
C GLU A 145 -0.59 -2.75 -18.39
N GLN A 146 -1.69 -2.40 -19.05
CA GLN A 146 -3.03 -2.54 -18.47
C GLN A 146 -3.48 -4.00 -18.38
N ARG A 147 -3.01 -4.85 -19.30
CA ARG A 147 -3.29 -6.29 -19.32
C ARG A 147 -2.08 -7.03 -18.76
N MET A 148 -2.34 -7.97 -17.86
CA MET A 148 -1.35 -8.88 -17.27
C MET A 148 -1.99 -10.25 -17.16
N ASP A 149 -1.34 -11.27 -17.71
CA ASP A 149 -1.84 -12.64 -17.67
C ASP A 149 -1.86 -13.22 -16.23
N ASP A 150 -2.60 -14.33 -16.06
CA ASP A 150 -2.77 -14.95 -14.74
C ASP A 150 -1.48 -15.55 -14.19
N ALA A 151 -0.59 -16.06 -15.04
CA ALA A 151 0.65 -16.65 -14.58
C ALA A 151 1.58 -15.59 -13.97
N GLN A 152 1.77 -14.47 -14.66
CA GLN A 152 2.55 -13.34 -14.17
C GLN A 152 1.91 -12.72 -12.93
N PHE A 153 0.59 -12.50 -12.94
CA PHE A 153 -0.10 -11.96 -11.76
C PHE A 153 0.06 -12.86 -10.54
N ASN A 154 -0.15 -14.17 -10.68
CA ASN A 154 0.00 -15.12 -9.57
C ASN A 154 1.45 -15.16 -9.06
N ALA A 155 2.45 -15.17 -9.96
CA ALA A 155 3.85 -15.15 -9.56
C ALA A 155 4.20 -13.87 -8.76
N LEU A 156 3.71 -12.70 -9.18
CA LEU A 156 3.91 -11.44 -8.46
C LEU A 156 3.14 -11.40 -7.13
N ARG A 157 1.92 -11.93 -7.10
CA ARG A 157 1.10 -12.05 -5.90
C ARG A 157 1.78 -12.91 -4.84
N ASP A 158 2.38 -14.02 -5.24
CA ASP A 158 2.96 -14.98 -4.31
C ASP A 158 4.25 -14.44 -3.65
N LYS A 159 4.95 -13.49 -4.29
CA LYS A 159 6.09 -12.77 -3.69
C LYS A 159 5.75 -12.04 -2.39
N PHE A 160 4.50 -11.61 -2.22
CA PHE A 160 4.07 -10.88 -1.02
C PHE A 160 4.16 -11.71 0.27
N ALA A 161 4.21 -13.05 0.19
CA ALA A 161 4.43 -13.91 1.34
C ALA A 161 5.76 -13.62 2.06
N ALA A 162 6.81 -13.26 1.31
CA ALA A 162 8.11 -12.90 1.87
C ALA A 162 8.08 -11.60 2.69
N TYR A 163 6.98 -10.84 2.60
CA TYR A 163 6.74 -9.59 3.29
C TYR A 163 5.64 -9.72 4.37
N GLY A 164 5.17 -10.95 4.66
CA GLY A 164 4.19 -11.19 5.71
C GLY A 164 2.73 -10.92 5.33
N TYR A 165 2.44 -10.63 4.06
CA TYR A 165 1.06 -10.61 3.56
C TYR A 165 0.61 -12.00 3.17
N GLN A 166 -0.70 -12.26 3.22
CA GLN A 166 -1.27 -13.49 2.66
C GLN A 166 -1.54 -13.28 1.16
N PRO A 167 -0.90 -14.02 0.24
CA PRO A 167 -1.13 -13.86 -1.20
C PRO A 167 -2.61 -13.99 -1.57
N ALA A 168 -3.34 -14.87 -0.89
CA ALA A 168 -4.76 -15.08 -1.13
C ALA A 168 -5.63 -13.83 -0.88
N ASP A 169 -5.18 -12.87 -0.07
CA ASP A 169 -5.92 -11.63 0.20
C ASP A 169 -5.81 -10.61 -0.94
N ILE A 170 -4.78 -10.74 -1.78
CA ILE A 170 -4.56 -9.87 -2.94
C ILE A 170 -5.43 -10.37 -4.09
N LYS A 171 -6.46 -9.59 -4.41
CA LYS A 171 -7.42 -9.91 -5.47
C LYS A 171 -7.10 -9.12 -6.72
N ARG A 172 -7.43 -9.69 -7.89
CA ARG A 172 -7.39 -8.95 -9.15
C ARG A 172 -8.32 -7.75 -9.09
N VAL A 173 -7.87 -6.66 -9.67
CA VAL A 173 -8.72 -5.51 -10.01
C VAL A 173 -9.00 -5.60 -11.51
N PRO A 174 -10.27 -5.76 -11.92
CA PRO A 174 -10.62 -5.83 -13.35
C PRO A 174 -10.17 -4.57 -14.10
N GLN A 175 -9.46 -4.77 -15.19
CA GLN A 175 -9.00 -3.73 -16.11
C GLN A 175 -9.78 -3.74 -17.42
N PHE A 176 -10.42 -4.87 -17.76
CA PHE A 176 -11.26 -5.06 -18.95
C PHE A 176 -12.55 -5.82 -18.62
N PRO A 177 -13.62 -5.67 -19.44
CA PRO A 177 -14.91 -6.34 -19.21
C PRO A 177 -14.82 -7.87 -19.09
N ASP A 178 -13.93 -8.52 -19.84
CA ASP A 178 -13.71 -9.98 -19.81
C ASP A 178 -13.14 -10.51 -18.49
N GLN A 179 -12.74 -9.61 -17.58
CA GLN A 179 -12.17 -9.94 -16.28
C GLN A 179 -13.18 -9.82 -15.13
N GLN A 180 -14.44 -9.46 -15.40
CA GLN A 180 -15.49 -9.45 -14.39
C GLN A 180 -16.02 -10.87 -14.19
N GLN A 181 -15.88 -11.38 -12.97
CA GLN A 181 -16.55 -12.60 -12.49
C GLN A 181 -17.91 -12.25 -11.88
#